data_AF-A0A2V5MJG6-F1
#
_entry.id   AF-A0A2V5MJG6-F1
#
_cell.length_a   1.000
_cell.length_b   1.000
_cell.length_c   1.000
_cell.angle_alpha   90.00
_cell.angle_beta   90.00
_cell.angle_gamma   90.00
#
_symmetry.space_group_name_H-M   'P 1'
#
loop_
_entity.id
_entity.type
_entity.pdbx_description
1 polymer ?
#
loop_
_entity_poly.entity_id
_entity_poly.type
_entity_poly.pdbx_seq_one_letter_code
_entity_poly.pdbx_strand_id
1 'polypeptide(L)'
;MVDVYLRDRATLKSNLELQTSNLPGVTESERLEAIRSAFPKEGLLAEKEWLLSPDAFPIERKFLAELEQLGHRLRVFQRACNQLYQLSVKGKQPSWVARYLDAGKPAELIEFSRRKEIRDDLPRVIRPDLILTESGYVIAEIDSVPGGIGLTGWLNQTYSSFDSQIIGGTNGMLDGFRSVLPDGGDIVISQEAATYRPEMEWMAARLKQTSNSPQDESIRLA
;
A
#
# COMPACT_ATOMS: atom_id res chain seq x y z
N MET A 1 2.79 -2.94 9.35
CA MET A 1 1.81 -3.07 8.26
C MET A 1 0.66 -3.90 8.80
N VAL A 2 -0.53 -3.34 8.79
CA VAL A 2 -1.66 -3.75 9.62
C VAL A 2 -2.88 -3.79 8.71
N ASP A 3 -3.42 -4.97 8.42
CA ASP A 3 -4.62 -5.14 7.58
C ASP A 3 -5.90 -5.12 8.42
N VAL A 4 -6.95 -4.54 7.86
CA VAL A 4 -8.05 -3.87 8.55
C VAL A 4 -9.35 -4.70 8.40
N TYR A 5 -10.17 -4.85 9.45
CA TYR A 5 -11.54 -5.41 9.39
C TYR A 5 -12.64 -4.36 9.65
N LEU A 6 -13.93 -4.73 9.56
CA LEU A 6 -15.08 -3.89 9.90
C LEU A 6 -15.76 -4.36 11.20
N ARG A 7 -15.79 -3.54 12.26
CA ARG A 7 -16.47 -3.83 13.55
C ARG A 7 -17.72 -2.96 13.78
N ASP A 8 -18.83 -3.60 14.18
CA ASP A 8 -20.04 -2.94 14.71
C ASP A 8 -19.89 -2.61 16.21
N ARG A 9 -20.48 -1.47 16.61
CA ARG A 9 -20.30 -0.78 17.90
C ARG A 9 -20.72 -1.61 19.12
N ALA A 10 -19.83 -1.70 20.12
CA ALA A 10 -20.02 -1.12 21.47
C ALA A 10 -18.83 -1.43 22.40
N THR A 11 -18.37 -0.38 23.10
CA THR A 11 -17.58 -0.37 24.35
C THR A 11 -16.04 -0.48 24.25
N LEU A 12 -15.38 0.69 24.31
CA LEU A 12 -14.00 0.83 24.76
C LEU A 12 -13.97 0.79 26.29
N LYS A 13 -13.56 -0.35 26.85
CA LYS A 13 -12.80 -0.42 28.10
C LYS A 13 -11.62 -1.34 27.84
N SER A 14 -10.43 -0.86 28.16
CA SER A 14 -9.16 -1.58 28.11
C SER A 14 -9.31 -3.02 28.57
N ASN A 15 -9.17 -3.96 27.63
CA ASN A 15 -8.76 -5.36 27.80
C ASN A 15 -8.64 -5.90 26.38
N LEU A 16 -7.42 -6.26 25.95
CA LEU A 16 -7.24 -7.10 24.76
C LEU A 16 -7.93 -8.44 25.02
N GLU A 17 -9.19 -8.56 24.67
CA GLU A 17 -9.81 -9.85 24.39
C GLU A 17 -9.85 -10.01 22.88
N LEU A 18 -8.92 -10.82 22.38
CA LEU A 18 -8.97 -11.42 21.05
C LEU A 18 -10.29 -12.18 20.95
N GLN A 19 -11.27 -11.60 20.28
CA GLN A 19 -12.45 -12.35 19.87
C GLN A 19 -12.06 -13.26 18.73
N THR A 20 -11.80 -14.52 19.05
CA THR A 20 -11.70 -15.61 18.09
C THR A 20 -12.99 -15.66 17.28
N SER A 21 -12.85 -15.60 15.96
CA SER A 21 -13.98 -15.65 15.02
C SER A 21 -14.85 -16.90 15.25
N ASN A 22 -16.17 -16.72 15.30
CA ASN A 22 -17.21 -17.75 15.47
C ASN A 22 -17.39 -18.71 14.25
N LEU A 23 -16.29 -19.19 13.66
CA LEU A 23 -16.32 -20.33 12.73
C LEU A 23 -15.87 -21.59 13.48
N PRO A 24 -16.64 -22.68 13.47
CA PRO A 24 -16.18 -23.92 14.09
C PRO A 24 -15.01 -24.48 13.26
N GLY A 25 -13.84 -24.66 13.89
CA GLY A 25 -12.92 -25.74 13.51
C GLY A 25 -11.46 -25.43 13.19
N VAL A 26 -10.95 -24.20 13.34
CA VAL A 26 -9.50 -23.93 13.15
C VAL A 26 -8.94 -23.23 14.39
N THR A 27 -8.08 -23.92 15.10
CA THR A 27 -7.32 -23.42 16.26
C THR A 27 -6.34 -22.33 15.83
N GLU A 28 -5.94 -21.48 16.79
CA GLU A 28 -4.91 -20.46 16.58
C GLU A 28 -3.62 -21.04 15.99
N SER A 29 -3.21 -22.21 16.50
CA SER A 29 -2.02 -22.93 16.03
C SER A 29 -2.16 -23.37 14.58
N GLU A 30 -3.34 -23.84 14.16
CA GLU A 30 -3.58 -24.25 12.77
C GLU A 30 -3.58 -23.05 11.81
N ARG A 31 -4.09 -21.89 12.23
CA ARG A 31 -4.00 -20.65 11.43
C ARG A 31 -2.56 -20.21 11.24
N LEU A 32 -1.79 -20.16 12.33
CA LEU A 32 -0.38 -19.78 12.26
C LEU A 32 0.41 -20.71 11.35
N GLU A 33 0.14 -22.02 11.42
CA GLU A 33 0.79 -23.00 10.55
C GLU A 33 0.37 -22.84 9.09
N ALA A 34 -0.92 -22.55 8.83
CA ALA A 34 -1.41 -22.25 7.49
C ALA A 34 -0.74 -20.99 6.91
N ILE A 35 -0.60 -19.92 7.70
CA ILE A 35 0.08 -18.68 7.28
C ILE A 35 1.56 -18.95 6.98
N ARG A 36 2.26 -19.70 7.85
CA ARG A 36 3.66 -20.10 7.64
C ARG A 36 3.82 -20.93 6.36
N SER A 37 2.91 -21.87 6.14
CA SER A 37 2.90 -22.74 4.96
C SER A 37 2.57 -21.99 3.67
N ALA A 38 1.79 -20.91 3.74
CA ALA A 38 1.41 -20.09 2.60
C ALA A 38 2.50 -19.09 2.17
N PHE A 39 3.59 -18.97 2.95
CA PHE A 39 4.65 -18.00 2.66
C PHE A 39 5.33 -18.33 1.32
N PRO A 40 5.52 -17.36 0.41
CA PRO A 40 6.19 -17.60 -0.87
C PRO A 40 7.64 -18.06 -0.66
N LYS A 41 8.12 -18.98 -1.50
CA LYS A 41 9.50 -19.49 -1.41
C LYS A 41 10.53 -18.40 -1.67
N GLU A 42 10.19 -17.48 -2.56
CA GLU A 42 10.97 -16.31 -2.95
C GLU A 42 10.97 -15.23 -1.86
N GLY A 43 10.06 -15.33 -0.89
CA GLY A 43 9.82 -14.33 0.15
C GLY A 43 8.96 -13.16 -0.33
N LEU A 44 8.69 -12.22 0.58
CA LEU A 44 7.95 -10.98 0.31
C LEU A 44 8.79 -9.73 0.60
N LEU A 45 9.76 -9.83 1.51
CA LEU A 45 10.75 -8.79 1.76
C LEU A 45 12.06 -9.48 2.12
N ALA A 46 13.15 -9.11 1.45
CA ALA A 46 14.45 -9.70 1.73
C ALA A 46 14.95 -9.28 3.12
N GLU A 47 15.71 -10.15 3.78
CA GLU A 47 16.46 -9.84 5.01
C GLU A 47 15.60 -9.47 6.23
N LYS A 48 14.33 -9.87 6.27
CA LYS A 48 13.43 -9.66 7.42
C LYS A 48 12.87 -10.96 7.96
N GLU A 49 12.79 -11.05 9.28
CA GLU A 49 12.03 -12.08 9.99
C GLU A 49 10.62 -11.56 10.30
N TRP A 50 9.64 -12.47 10.26
CA TRP A 50 8.23 -12.13 10.38
C TRP A 50 7.66 -12.60 11.71
N LEU A 51 7.10 -11.65 12.47
CA LEU A 51 6.19 -11.97 13.56
C LEU A 51 4.78 -12.03 12.96
N LEU A 52 4.18 -13.22 13.04
CA LEU A 52 2.87 -13.49 12.46
C LEU A 52 1.79 -13.41 13.55
N SER A 53 0.63 -12.86 13.17
CA SER A 53 -0.58 -12.87 13.98
C SER A 53 -1.58 -13.86 13.37
N PRO A 54 -2.25 -14.71 14.16
CA PRO A 54 -3.31 -15.60 13.66
C PRO A 54 -4.51 -14.82 13.12
N ASP A 55 -4.69 -13.58 13.59
CA ASP A 55 -5.81 -12.71 13.26
C ASP A 55 -5.31 -11.41 12.61
N ALA A 56 -6.03 -10.92 11.61
CA ALA A 56 -5.75 -9.59 11.07
C ALA A 56 -6.27 -8.51 12.03
N PHE A 57 -5.88 -7.27 11.79
CA PHE A 57 -6.10 -6.20 12.75
C PHE A 57 -7.51 -5.61 12.64
N PRO A 58 -8.25 -5.55 13.75
CA PRO A 58 -9.64 -5.12 13.73
C PRO A 58 -9.74 -3.60 13.56
N ILE A 59 -10.61 -3.15 12.66
CA ILE A 59 -10.92 -1.73 12.49
C ILE A 59 -12.44 -1.51 12.59
N GLU A 60 -12.86 -0.36 13.09
CA GLU A 60 -14.28 -0.03 13.22
C GLU A 60 -14.88 0.42 11.89
N ARG A 61 -16.18 0.14 11.66
CA ARG A 61 -16.85 0.57 10.42
C ARG A 61 -16.76 2.05 10.14
N LYS A 62 -16.87 2.85 11.20
CA LYS A 62 -16.74 4.30 11.10
C LYS A 62 -15.36 4.69 10.58
N PHE A 63 -14.31 4.05 11.09
CA PHE A 63 -12.95 4.37 10.68
C PHE A 63 -12.64 3.89 9.26
N LEU A 64 -13.17 2.72 8.83
CA LEU A 64 -13.05 2.31 7.42
C LEU A 64 -13.61 3.38 6.47
N ALA A 65 -14.82 3.90 6.74
CA ALA A 65 -15.43 4.91 5.90
C ALA A 65 -14.58 6.21 5.80
N GLU A 66 -13.80 6.52 6.84
CA GLU A 66 -12.83 7.61 6.81
C GLU A 66 -11.59 7.26 5.96
N LEU A 67 -11.07 6.03 6.08
CA LEU A 67 -9.95 5.53 5.29
C LEU A 67 -10.25 5.51 3.78
N GLU A 68 -11.45 5.09 3.39
CA GLU A 68 -11.89 5.07 1.98
C GLU A 68 -11.88 6.48 1.36
N GLN A 69 -12.21 7.51 2.14
CA GLN A 69 -12.16 8.90 1.68
C GLN A 69 -10.75 9.50 1.74
N LEU A 70 -9.88 8.96 2.60
CA LEU A 70 -8.54 9.50 2.84
C LEU A 70 -7.70 9.50 1.56
N GLY A 71 -7.72 8.42 0.79
CA GLY A 71 -6.94 8.32 -0.46
C GLY A 71 -7.21 9.48 -1.42
N HIS A 72 -8.48 9.84 -1.63
CA HIS A 72 -8.84 11.00 -2.46
C HIS A 72 -8.34 12.32 -1.89
N ARG A 73 -8.50 12.54 -0.58
CA ARG A 73 -8.05 13.77 0.10
C ARG A 73 -6.53 13.94 -0.01
N LEU A 74 -5.78 12.86 0.18
CA LEU A 74 -4.32 12.88 0.06
C LEU A 74 -3.85 13.11 -1.38
N ARG A 75 -4.56 12.56 -2.37
CA ARG A 75 -4.30 12.87 -3.78
C ARG A 75 -4.49 14.36 -4.08
N VAL A 76 -5.54 14.98 -3.55
CA VAL A 76 -5.76 16.43 -3.69
C VAL A 76 -4.66 17.23 -2.99
N PHE A 77 -4.23 16.80 -1.79
CA PHE A 77 -3.11 17.40 -1.07
C PHE A 77 -1.81 17.35 -1.87
N GLN A 78 -1.42 16.19 -2.39
CA GLN A 78 -0.21 16.05 -3.23
C GLN A 78 -0.26 16.94 -4.46
N ARG A 79 -1.43 17.05 -5.12
CA ARG A 79 -1.63 17.96 -6.25
C ARG A 79 -1.39 19.41 -5.86
N ALA A 80 -1.91 19.83 -4.70
CA ALA A 80 -1.68 21.18 -4.18
C ALA A 80 -0.19 21.43 -3.86
N CYS A 81 0.51 20.45 -3.27
CA CYS A 81 1.95 20.52 -3.03
C CYS A 81 2.75 20.68 -4.33
N ASN A 82 2.44 19.89 -5.36
CA ASN A 82 3.10 20.02 -6.65
C ASN A 82 2.81 21.39 -7.29
N GLN A 83 1.57 21.86 -7.24
CA GLN A 83 1.22 23.20 -7.73
C GLN A 83 1.98 24.30 -6.99
N LEU A 84 2.10 24.20 -5.67
CA LEU A 84 2.88 25.13 -4.85
C LEU A 84 4.35 25.15 -5.26
N TYR A 85 4.96 23.98 -5.50
CA TYR A 85 6.32 23.87 -6.03
C TYR A 85 6.45 24.56 -7.40
N GLN A 86 5.57 24.25 -8.36
CA GLN A 86 5.62 24.85 -9.71
C GLN A 86 5.42 26.37 -9.70
N LEU A 87 4.59 26.89 -8.79
CA LEU A 87 4.41 28.33 -8.62
C LEU A 87 5.61 28.99 -7.94
N SER A 88 6.26 28.29 -6.99
CA SER A 88 7.50 28.75 -6.35
C SER A 88 8.63 28.90 -7.36
N VAL A 89 8.80 27.92 -8.26
CA VAL A 89 9.75 27.98 -9.39
C VAL A 89 9.49 29.19 -10.29
N LYS A 90 8.22 29.54 -10.51
CA LYS A 90 7.81 30.70 -11.33
C LYS A 90 7.85 32.04 -10.59
N GLY A 91 8.28 32.07 -9.33
CA GLY A 91 8.30 33.28 -8.50
C GLY A 91 6.91 33.79 -8.08
N LYS A 92 5.87 32.95 -8.20
CA LYS A 92 4.48 33.29 -7.82
C LYS A 92 4.10 32.84 -6.41
N GLN A 93 4.97 32.06 -5.77
CA GLN A 93 4.88 31.59 -4.38
C GLN A 93 6.27 31.70 -3.74
N PRO A 94 6.39 31.62 -2.39
CA PRO A 94 7.67 31.78 -1.71
C PRO A 94 8.77 30.89 -2.29
N SER A 95 9.91 31.49 -2.65
CA SER A 95 11.01 30.81 -3.33
C SER A 95 11.70 29.73 -2.49
N TRP A 96 11.52 29.75 -1.17
CA TRP A 96 12.11 28.75 -0.28
C TRP A 96 11.54 27.35 -0.52
N VAL A 97 10.30 27.21 -1.02
CA VAL A 97 9.68 25.90 -1.29
C VAL A 97 10.44 25.16 -2.38
N ALA A 98 10.64 25.81 -3.54
CA ALA A 98 11.43 25.23 -4.63
C ALA A 98 12.87 24.97 -4.18
N ARG A 99 13.52 25.94 -3.50
CA ARG A 99 14.88 25.74 -3.00
C ARG A 99 15.03 24.53 -2.09
N TYR A 100 14.08 24.32 -1.17
CA TYR A 100 14.12 23.20 -0.23
C TYR A 100 13.90 21.86 -0.95
N LEU A 101 12.90 21.79 -1.84
CA LEU A 101 12.59 20.57 -2.59
C LEU A 101 13.64 20.23 -3.66
N ASP A 102 14.40 21.19 -4.15
CA ASP A 102 15.52 20.96 -5.08
C ASP A 102 16.82 20.57 -4.38
N ALA A 103 16.95 20.82 -3.07
CA ALA A 103 18.19 20.64 -2.35
C ALA A 103 18.68 19.18 -2.43
N GLY A 104 19.96 19.00 -2.81
CA GLY A 104 20.60 17.69 -2.94
C GLY A 104 20.29 16.92 -4.22
N LYS A 105 19.38 17.41 -5.08
CA LYS A 105 19.08 16.78 -6.37
C LYS A 105 20.06 17.20 -7.46
N PRO A 106 20.47 16.29 -8.36
CA PRO A 106 21.22 16.65 -9.56
C PRO A 106 20.46 17.64 -10.44
N ALA A 107 21.18 18.54 -11.13
CA ALA A 107 20.57 19.60 -11.92
C ALA A 107 19.69 19.05 -13.06
N GLU A 108 20.15 17.98 -13.71
CA GLU A 108 19.45 17.27 -14.77
C GLU A 108 18.12 16.67 -14.30
N LEU A 109 18.04 16.20 -13.05
CA LEU A 109 16.81 15.67 -12.47
C LEU A 109 15.80 16.79 -12.19
N ILE A 110 16.27 17.93 -11.67
CA ILE A 110 15.45 19.12 -11.43
C ILE A 110 14.90 19.67 -12.75
N GLU A 111 15.73 19.76 -13.78
CA GLU A 111 15.30 20.18 -15.12
C GLU A 111 14.28 19.22 -15.72
N PHE A 112 14.54 17.90 -15.61
CA PHE A 112 13.62 16.87 -16.09
C PHE A 112 12.25 16.99 -15.41
N SER A 113 12.19 17.08 -14.08
CA SER A 113 10.93 17.15 -13.33
C SER A 113 10.08 18.40 -13.61
N ARG A 114 10.64 19.42 -14.28
CA ARG A 114 9.94 20.68 -14.63
C ARG A 114 9.40 20.69 -16.06
N ARG A 115 9.71 19.68 -16.87
CA ARG A 115 9.26 19.54 -18.25
C ARG A 115 7.73 19.51 -18.32
N LYS A 116 7.15 20.16 -19.33
CA LYS A 116 5.68 20.33 -19.45
C LYS A 116 4.96 18.98 -19.55
N GLU A 117 5.65 18.00 -20.09
CA GLU A 117 5.18 16.66 -20.38
C GLU A 117 4.93 15.85 -19.10
N ILE A 118 5.66 16.12 -18.00
CA ILE A 118 5.61 15.31 -16.77
C ILE A 118 5.38 16.11 -15.48
N ARG A 119 5.53 17.43 -15.51
CA ARG A 119 5.49 18.26 -14.28
C ARG A 119 4.17 18.20 -13.51
N ASP A 120 3.10 17.78 -14.18
CA ASP A 120 1.75 17.67 -13.64
C ASP A 120 1.39 16.19 -13.35
N ASP A 121 2.29 15.25 -13.64
CA ASP A 121 2.14 13.85 -13.29
C ASP A 121 2.35 13.66 -11.78
N LEU A 122 1.51 12.81 -11.20
CA LEU A 122 1.49 12.57 -9.76
C LEU A 122 1.38 11.07 -9.50
N PRO A 123 2.02 10.55 -8.45
CA PRO A 123 1.99 9.14 -8.07
C PRO A 123 0.58 8.55 -8.04
N ARG A 124 0.33 7.49 -8.80
CA ARG A 124 -0.98 6.81 -8.84
C ARG A 124 -1.22 5.91 -7.63
N VAL A 125 -0.14 5.47 -6.99
CA VAL A 125 -0.16 4.68 -5.75
C VAL A 125 0.54 5.50 -4.67
N ILE A 126 -0.10 5.58 -3.51
CA ILE A 126 0.45 6.25 -2.33
C ILE A 126 0.20 5.38 -1.11
N ARG A 127 1.08 5.47 -0.12
CA ARG A 127 0.92 4.78 1.17
C ARG A 127 1.01 5.79 2.30
N PRO A 128 -0.12 6.19 2.92
CA PRO A 128 -0.08 6.98 4.13
C PRO A 128 0.17 6.08 5.34
N ASP A 129 1.14 6.46 6.15
CA ASP A 129 1.41 5.77 7.40
C ASP A 129 0.63 6.43 8.53
N LEU A 130 -0.24 5.64 9.17
CA LEU A 130 -1.18 6.12 10.16
C LEU A 130 -0.82 5.60 11.55
N ILE A 131 -0.83 6.49 12.53
CA ILE A 131 -0.74 6.16 13.95
C ILE A 131 -2.12 6.36 14.55
N LEU A 132 -2.71 5.28 15.06
CA LEU A 132 -4.00 5.33 15.75
C LEU A 132 -3.82 5.90 17.16
N THR A 133 -4.75 6.75 17.57
CA THR A 133 -4.82 7.37 18.88
C THR A 133 -6.22 7.19 19.46
N GLU A 134 -6.40 7.52 20.74
CA GLU A 134 -7.72 7.43 21.40
C GLU A 134 -8.78 8.33 20.74
N SER A 135 -8.37 9.41 20.06
CA SER A 135 -9.25 10.41 19.46
C SER A 135 -9.33 10.36 17.93
N GLY A 136 -8.61 9.44 17.28
CA GLY A 136 -8.58 9.33 15.83
C GLY A 136 -7.26 8.76 15.32
N TYR A 137 -6.69 9.39 14.30
CA TYR A 137 -5.40 9.01 13.76
C TYR A 137 -4.57 10.23 13.38
N VAL A 138 -3.26 10.05 13.38
CA VAL A 138 -2.29 11.01 12.87
C VAL A 138 -1.59 10.40 11.65
N ILE A 139 -1.39 11.20 10.62
CA ILE A 139 -0.58 10.82 9.46
C ILE A 139 0.89 11.13 9.81
N ALA A 140 1.73 10.11 9.88
CA ALA A 140 3.15 10.25 10.14
C ALA A 140 3.91 10.63 8.86
N GLU A 141 3.60 9.95 7.75
CA GLU A 141 4.19 10.21 6.44
C GLU A 141 3.24 9.82 5.30
N ILE A 142 3.59 10.25 4.08
CA ILE A 142 2.92 9.86 2.84
C ILE A 142 3.99 9.43 1.84
N ASP A 143 4.11 8.13 1.61
CA ASP A 143 5.01 7.58 0.62
C ASP A 143 4.42 7.66 -0.78
N SER A 144 5.23 8.18 -1.70
CA SER A 144 4.90 8.34 -3.13
C SER A 144 5.57 7.29 -4.03
N VAL A 145 6.48 6.50 -3.47
CA VAL A 145 7.11 5.34 -4.12
C VAL A 145 7.11 4.17 -3.10
N PRO A 146 5.92 3.65 -2.76
CA PRO A 146 5.79 2.72 -1.65
C PRO A 146 6.15 1.28 -2.06
N GLY A 147 6.83 0.58 -1.15
CA GLY A 147 6.81 -0.89 -1.13
C GLY A 147 5.66 -1.43 -0.29
N GLY A 148 5.62 -2.74 -0.07
CA GLY A 148 4.62 -3.44 0.73
C GLY A 148 3.36 -3.85 -0.04
N ILE A 149 3.26 -3.51 -1.32
CA ILE A 149 2.05 -3.76 -2.13
C ILE A 149 1.80 -5.26 -2.31
N GLY A 150 2.84 -6.01 -2.68
CA GLY A 150 2.73 -7.46 -2.88
C GLY A 150 2.60 -8.20 -1.57
N LEU A 151 3.28 -7.73 -0.54
CA LEU A 151 3.08 -8.21 0.83
C LEU A 151 1.62 -8.06 1.29
N THR A 152 1.02 -6.87 1.16
CA THR A 152 -0.39 -6.65 1.51
C THR A 152 -1.30 -7.52 0.65
N GLY A 153 -1.02 -7.67 -0.65
CA GLY A 153 -1.77 -8.57 -1.52
C GLY A 153 -1.71 -10.03 -1.06
N TRP A 154 -0.55 -10.50 -0.61
CA TRP A 154 -0.40 -11.85 -0.06
C TRP A 154 -1.12 -12.02 1.27
N LEU A 155 -1.04 -11.02 2.17
CA LEU A 155 -1.79 -11.01 3.43
C LEU A 155 -3.30 -11.05 3.15
N ASN A 156 -3.80 -10.23 2.24
CA ASN A 156 -5.19 -10.25 1.80
C ASN A 156 -5.62 -11.65 1.32
N GLN A 157 -4.85 -12.31 0.46
CA GLN A 157 -5.16 -13.68 0.00
C GLN A 157 -5.16 -14.70 1.13
N THR A 158 -4.12 -14.66 1.98
CA THR A 158 -3.93 -15.62 3.05
C THR A 158 -5.02 -15.48 4.11
N TYR A 159 -5.29 -14.26 4.57
CA TYR A 159 -6.28 -14.03 5.62
C TYR A 159 -7.72 -14.19 5.14
N SER A 160 -7.99 -13.94 3.86
CA SER A 160 -9.32 -14.19 3.30
C SER A 160 -9.70 -15.68 3.29
N SER A 161 -8.73 -16.60 3.40
CA SER A 161 -9.03 -18.05 3.43
C SER A 161 -9.69 -18.49 4.73
N PHE A 162 -9.60 -17.67 5.78
CA PHE A 162 -10.16 -17.94 7.10
C PHE A 162 -11.10 -16.84 7.62
N ASP A 163 -11.09 -15.66 7.01
CA ASP A 163 -12.02 -14.58 7.34
C ASP A 163 -12.57 -13.86 6.10
N SER A 164 -13.88 -13.90 5.92
CA SER A 164 -14.60 -13.24 4.81
C SER A 164 -14.65 -11.71 4.88
N GLN A 165 -14.24 -11.09 5.99
CA GLN A 165 -14.39 -9.65 6.24
C GLN A 165 -13.12 -8.83 6.00
N ILE A 166 -12.06 -9.45 5.44
CA ILE A 166 -10.81 -8.76 5.11
C ILE A 166 -11.10 -7.58 4.16
N ILE A 167 -10.61 -6.40 4.52
CA ILE A 167 -10.77 -5.21 3.66
C ILE A 167 -9.91 -5.34 2.40
N GLY A 168 -10.51 -4.97 1.27
CA GLY A 168 -9.97 -5.27 -0.06
C GLY A 168 -10.27 -6.70 -0.53
N GLY A 169 -10.66 -7.61 0.36
CA GLY A 169 -10.91 -9.01 0.05
C GLY A 169 -9.68 -9.72 -0.52
N THR A 170 -9.88 -10.88 -1.13
CA THR A 170 -8.78 -11.72 -1.64
C THR A 170 -7.94 -11.04 -2.73
N ASN A 171 -8.53 -10.23 -3.60
CA ASN A 171 -7.89 -9.73 -4.82
C ASN A 171 -7.76 -8.21 -4.92
N GLY A 172 -8.24 -7.44 -3.93
CA GLY A 172 -8.33 -5.98 -4.03
C GLY A 172 -7.00 -5.29 -4.36
N MET A 173 -5.89 -5.75 -3.78
CA MET A 173 -4.55 -5.21 -4.09
C MET A 173 -4.10 -5.53 -5.51
N LEU A 174 -4.39 -6.73 -6.03
CA LEU A 174 -4.07 -7.13 -7.40
C LEU A 174 -4.89 -6.32 -8.41
N ASP A 175 -6.19 -6.20 -8.15
CA ASP A 175 -7.11 -5.44 -9.02
C ASP A 175 -6.79 -3.95 -9.01
N GLY A 176 -6.47 -3.40 -7.83
CA GLY A 176 -6.00 -2.03 -7.66
C GLY A 176 -4.70 -1.78 -8.45
N PHE A 177 -3.71 -2.67 -8.32
CA PHE A 177 -2.45 -2.55 -9.05
C PHE A 177 -2.65 -2.66 -10.57
N ARG A 178 -3.47 -3.61 -11.02
CA ARG A 178 -3.86 -3.76 -12.43
C ARG A 178 -4.49 -2.48 -12.99
N SER A 179 -5.34 -1.80 -12.22
CA SER A 179 -5.95 -0.54 -12.64
C SER A 179 -4.93 0.60 -12.89
N VAL A 180 -3.72 0.48 -12.32
CA VAL A 180 -2.60 1.42 -12.53
C VAL A 180 -1.89 1.17 -13.86
N LEU A 181 -1.97 -0.04 -14.41
CA LEU A 181 -1.33 -0.45 -15.66
C LEU A 181 -2.38 -1.09 -16.60
N PRO A 182 -3.41 -0.35 -17.06
CA PRO A 182 -4.53 -0.91 -17.81
C PRO A 182 -4.11 -1.52 -19.16
N ASP A 183 -3.01 -1.04 -19.73
CA ASP A 183 -2.44 -1.52 -21.00
C ASP A 183 -1.24 -2.47 -20.78
N GLY A 184 -1.01 -2.87 -19.52
CA GLY A 184 0.21 -3.54 -19.07
C GLY A 184 1.38 -2.58 -18.85
N GLY A 185 2.55 -3.13 -18.55
CA GLY A 185 3.76 -2.34 -18.34
C GLY A 185 4.87 -3.06 -17.58
N ASP A 186 6.02 -2.39 -17.49
CA ASP A 186 7.17 -2.90 -16.77
C ASP A 186 7.22 -2.37 -15.33
N ILE A 187 7.40 -3.28 -14.39
CA ILE A 187 7.72 -2.96 -12.99
C ILE A 187 9.23 -2.78 -12.93
N VAL A 188 9.68 -1.58 -12.58
CA VAL A 188 11.10 -1.23 -12.47
C VAL A 188 11.47 -1.05 -11.02
N ILE A 189 12.55 -1.70 -10.59
CA ILE A 189 13.04 -1.63 -9.21
C ILE A 189 14.49 -1.16 -9.25
N SER A 190 14.79 -0.07 -8.54
CA SER A 190 16.16 0.41 -8.39
C SER A 190 17.00 -0.56 -7.57
N GLN A 191 18.33 -0.50 -7.72
CA GLN A 191 19.23 -1.30 -6.88
C GLN A 191 19.06 -0.98 -5.38
N GLU A 192 18.78 0.28 -5.05
CA GLU A 192 18.52 0.71 -3.67
C GLU A 192 17.25 0.06 -3.08
N ALA A 193 16.23 -0.16 -3.91
CA ALA A 193 14.98 -0.81 -3.51
C ALA A 193 14.98 -2.33 -3.70
N ALA A 194 16.16 -2.97 -3.88
CA ALA A 194 16.26 -4.40 -4.19
C ALA A 194 15.60 -5.31 -3.14
N THR A 195 15.49 -4.86 -1.88
CA THR A 195 14.83 -5.62 -0.80
C THR A 195 13.32 -5.81 -1.02
N TYR A 196 12.70 -4.98 -1.84
CA TYR A 196 11.28 -5.08 -2.25
C TYR A 196 11.08 -5.94 -3.51
N ARG A 197 12.15 -6.43 -4.15
CA ARG A 197 12.03 -7.26 -5.35
C ARG A 197 11.13 -8.49 -5.16
N PRO A 198 11.22 -9.26 -4.06
CA PRO A 198 10.42 -10.48 -3.90
C PRO A 198 8.90 -10.24 -3.93
N GLU A 199 8.40 -9.18 -3.29
CA GLU A 199 6.96 -8.87 -3.35
C GLU A 199 6.49 -8.49 -4.75
N MET A 200 7.34 -7.83 -5.55
CA MET A 200 7.00 -7.43 -6.91
C MET A 200 7.05 -8.63 -7.87
N GLU A 201 7.97 -9.57 -7.66
CA GLU A 201 7.97 -10.87 -8.36
C GLU A 201 6.69 -11.64 -8.06
N TRP A 202 6.27 -11.67 -6.79
CA TRP A 202 5.02 -12.28 -6.38
C TRP A 202 3.81 -11.60 -7.06
N MET A 203 3.75 -10.26 -7.08
CA MET A 203 2.69 -9.50 -7.76
C MET A 203 2.61 -9.85 -9.24
N ALA A 204 3.74 -9.80 -9.95
CA ALA A 204 3.78 -10.10 -11.38
C ALA A 204 3.34 -11.54 -11.68
N ALA A 205 3.75 -12.52 -10.86
CA ALA A 205 3.32 -13.91 -11.00
C ALA A 205 1.80 -14.08 -10.78
N ARG A 206 1.24 -13.41 -9.75
CA ARG A 206 -0.19 -13.51 -9.42
C ARG A 206 -1.09 -12.80 -10.42
N LEU A 207 -0.66 -11.66 -10.95
CA LEU A 207 -1.40 -10.97 -12.01
C LEU A 207 -1.51 -11.83 -13.28
N LYS A 208 -0.46 -12.58 -13.63
CA LYS A 208 -0.49 -13.54 -14.73
C LYS A 208 -1.42 -14.73 -14.45
N GLN A 209 -1.37 -15.30 -13.25
CA GLN A 209 -2.20 -16.45 -12.87
C GLN A 209 -3.70 -16.13 -12.75
N THR A 210 -4.03 -14.92 -12.30
CA THR A 210 -5.42 -14.46 -12.16
C THR A 210 -5.96 -13.82 -13.43
N SER A 211 -5.18 -13.80 -14.50
CA SER A 211 -5.57 -13.16 -15.75
C SER A 211 -6.54 -13.99 -16.56
N ASN A 212 -7.58 -13.31 -17.05
CA ASN A 212 -8.40 -13.77 -18.18
C ASN A 212 -8.18 -12.90 -19.43
N SER A 213 -7.14 -12.04 -19.46
CA SER A 213 -6.97 -10.98 -20.47
C SER A 213 -5.51 -10.83 -20.94
N PRO A 214 -5.25 -10.66 -22.25
CA PRO A 214 -3.89 -10.56 -22.81
C PRO A 214 -3.00 -9.46 -22.19
N GLN A 215 -3.59 -8.39 -21.64
CA GLN A 215 -2.88 -7.25 -21.05
C GLN A 215 -2.22 -7.57 -19.69
N ASP A 216 -2.64 -8.62 -18.98
CA ASP A 216 -1.95 -8.96 -17.72
C ASP A 216 -0.68 -9.79 -17.98
N GLU A 217 -0.64 -10.53 -19.10
CA GLU A 217 0.57 -11.22 -19.56
C GLU A 217 1.68 -10.24 -20.00
N SER A 218 1.30 -9.00 -20.30
CA SER A 218 2.24 -7.92 -20.61
C SER A 218 2.76 -7.18 -19.37
N ILE A 219 2.23 -7.43 -18.15
CA ILE A 219 2.85 -6.92 -16.92
C ILE A 219 4.05 -7.78 -16.55
N ARG A 220 5.24 -7.16 -16.49
CA ARG A 220 6.51 -7.87 -16.31
C ARG A 220 7.41 -7.12 -15.35
N LEU A 221 8.27 -7.85 -14.65
CA LEU A 221 9.36 -7.26 -13.90
C LEU A 221 10.55 -7.07 -14.84
N ALA A 222 11.10 -5.85 -14.88
CA ALA A 222 12.27 -5.49 -15.67
C ALA A 222 13.60 -5.69 -14.92
#